data_AF-A0A972MMN3-F1
#
_entry.id   AF-A0A972MMN3-F1
#
_cell.length_a   1.000
_cell.length_b   1.000
_cell.length_c   1.000
_cell.angle_alpha   90.00
_cell.angle_beta   90.00
_cell.angle_gamma   90.00
#
_symmetry.space_group_name_H-M   'P 1'
#
loop_
_entity.id
_entity.type
_entity.pdbx_description
1 polymer ?
#
loop_
_entity_poly.entity_id
_entity_poly.type
_entity_poly.pdbx_seq_one_letter_code
_entity_poly.pdbx_strand_id
1 'polypeptide(L)' 'MYKIEMDKMCGCAKRDESLKPKWLDKTYATKEEAELEALRLANHANANWCKKHRFFAYEEDSIIRIAVELSCPKEV' A
#
# COMPACT_ATOMS: atom_id res chain seq x y z
N MET A 1 8.18 -13.33 -10.70
CA MET A 1 7.47 -12.07 -10.91
C MET A 1 6.73 -11.77 -9.63
N TYR A 2 6.98 -10.61 -9.03
CA TYR A 2 6.39 -10.20 -7.76
C TYR A 2 5.22 -9.27 -8.02
N LYS A 3 4.23 -9.30 -7.14
CA LYS A 3 3.03 -8.45 -7.22
C LYS A 3 2.84 -7.69 -5.93
N ILE A 4 2.21 -6.53 -6.03
CA ILE A 4 1.80 -5.75 -4.86
C ILE A 4 0.29 -5.90 -4.71
N GLU A 5 -0.17 -6.32 -3.55
CA GLU A 5 -1.60 -6.40 -3.21
C GLU A 5 -1.93 -5.51 -2.02
N MET A 6 -3.12 -4.92 -2.00
CA MET A 6 -3.61 -4.15 -0.86
C MET A 6 -4.65 -4.96 -0.09
N ASP A 7 -4.40 -5.17 1.20
CA ASP A 7 -5.26 -5.98 2.06
C ASP A 7 -6.60 -5.27 2.35
N LYS A 8 -6.53 -3.96 2.61
CA LYS A 8 -7.71 -3.12 2.83
C LYS A 8 -7.56 -1.78 2.11
N MET A 9 -8.54 -1.47 1.26
CA MET A 9 -8.65 -0.15 0.64
C MET A 9 -9.49 0.78 1.51
N CYS A 10 -8.88 1.85 2.01
CA CYS A 10 -9.60 2.95 2.65
C CYS A 10 -10.34 3.80 1.61
N GLY A 11 -11.25 4.68 2.06
CA GLY A 11 -11.99 5.57 1.15
C GLY A 11 -11.10 6.47 0.28
N CYS A 12 -9.90 6.86 0.75
CA CYS A 12 -8.93 7.62 -0.05
C CYS A 12 -8.30 6.75 -1.14
N ALA A 13 -7.86 5.54 -0.79
CA ALA A 13 -7.30 4.59 -1.75
C ALA A 13 -8.31 4.21 -2.85
N LYS A 14 -9.61 4.11 -2.52
CA LYS A 14 -10.67 3.85 -3.51
C LYS A 14 -10.95 5.04 -4.44
N ARG A 15 -10.68 6.27 -3.99
CA ARG A 15 -10.84 7.49 -4.79
C ARG A 15 -9.62 7.79 -5.66
N ASP A 16 -8.50 7.15 -5.37
CA ASP A 16 -7.26 7.33 -6.11
C ASP A 16 -7.27 6.40 -7.34
N GLU A 17 -7.74 6.93 -8.47
CA GLU A 17 -7.81 6.17 -9.73
C GLU A 17 -6.41 5.83 -10.28
N SER A 18 -5.38 6.57 -9.87
CA SER A 18 -4.00 6.34 -10.29
C SER A 18 -3.34 5.19 -9.52
N LEU A 19 -3.88 4.80 -8.37
CA LEU A 19 -3.31 3.78 -7.50
C LEU A 19 -3.17 2.41 -8.18
N LYS A 20 -4.26 1.95 -8.82
CA LYS A 20 -4.32 0.64 -9.46
C LYS A 20 -3.29 0.49 -10.60
N PRO A 21 -3.31 1.34 -11.65
CA PRO A 21 -2.38 1.19 -12.77
C PRO A 21 -0.92 1.49 -12.40
N LYS A 22 -0.67 2.27 -11.33
CA LYS A 22 0.68 2.71 -10.97
C LYS A 22 1.40 1.75 -10.04
N TRP A 23 0.69 1.04 -9.16
CA TRP A 23 1.29 0.12 -8.19
C TRP A 23 0.68 -1.28 -8.19
N LEU A 24 -0.66 -1.43 -8.11
CA LEU A 24 -1.29 -2.74 -7.90
C LEU A 24 -1.34 -3.62 -9.16
N ASP A 25 -1.57 -3.05 -10.34
CA ASP A 25 -1.61 -3.77 -11.61
C ASP A 25 -0.22 -4.02 -12.20
N LYS A 26 0.83 -3.51 -11.54
CA LYS A 26 2.21 -3.73 -11.96
C LYS A 26 2.75 -5.05 -11.41
N THR A 27 3.50 -5.73 -12.26
CA THR A 27 4.33 -6.88 -11.87
C THR A 27 5.79 -6.47 -11.92
N TYR A 28 6.54 -6.86 -10.89
CA TYR A 28 7.94 -6.52 -10.73
C TYR A 28 8.82 -7.73 -11.01
N ALA A 29 10.01 -7.48 -11.57
CA ALA A 29 10.94 -8.54 -11.96
C ALA A 29 11.62 -9.15 -10.73
N THR A 30 12.04 -8.30 -9.78
CA THR A 30 12.75 -8.69 -8.56
C THR A 30 11.93 -8.34 -7.32
N LYS A 31 12.27 -9.00 -6.22
CA LYS A 31 11.63 -8.80 -4.91
C LYS A 31 11.90 -7.40 -4.38
N GLU A 32 13.17 -6.99 -4.42
CA GLU A 32 13.63 -5.68 -3.93
C GLU A 32 12.90 -4.52 -4.64
N GLU A 33 12.65 -4.65 -5.94
CA GLU A 33 11.91 -3.63 -6.70
C GLU A 33 10.44 -3.55 -6.25
N ALA A 34 9.80 -4.70 -6.02
CA ALA A 34 8.44 -4.76 -5.51
C ALA A 34 8.33 -4.18 -4.10
N GLU A 35 9.26 -4.51 -3.21
CA GLU A 35 9.31 -3.98 -1.83
C GLU A 35 9.49 -2.47 -1.84
N LEU A 36 10.42 -1.97 -2.66
CA LEU A 36 10.72 -0.55 -2.73
C LEU A 36 9.53 0.26 -3.28
N GLU A 37 8.82 -0.28 -4.26
CA GLU A 37 7.61 0.34 -4.81
C GLU A 37 6.42 0.26 -3.84
N ALA A 38 6.29 -0.85 -3.10
CA ALA A 38 5.30 -0.98 -2.04
C ALA A 38 5.55 0.00 -0.88
N LEU A 39 6.81 0.18 -0.47
CA LEU A 39 7.20 1.19 0.52
C LEU A 39 6.94 2.60 0.02
N ARG A 40 7.21 2.89 -1.26
CA ARG A 40 6.86 4.18 -1.88
C ARG A 40 5.36 4.43 -1.86
N LEU A 41 4.55 3.43 -2.21
CA LEU A 41 3.09 3.51 -2.12
C LEU A 41 2.63 3.79 -0.69
N ALA A 42 3.12 3.02 0.28
CA ALA A 42 2.78 3.20 1.69
C ALA A 42 3.15 4.60 2.19
N ASN A 43 4.33 5.11 1.85
CA ASN A 43 4.75 6.47 2.19
C ASN A 43 3.90 7.54 1.50
N HIS A 44 3.61 7.37 0.21
CA HIS A 44 2.76 8.29 -0.54
C HIS A 44 1.36 8.36 0.07
N ALA A 45 0.78 7.20 0.41
CA ALA A 45 -0.49 7.04 1.09
C ALA A 45 -0.50 7.74 2.47
N ASN A 46 0.53 7.49 3.29
CA ASN A 46 0.68 8.10 4.61
C ASN A 46 0.81 9.64 4.53
N ALA A 47 1.45 10.16 3.47
CA ALA A 47 1.67 11.60 3.30
C ALA A 47 0.45 12.34 2.70
N ASN A 48 -0.20 11.76 1.68
CA ASN A 48 -1.18 12.46 0.85
C ASN A 48 -2.64 12.14 1.20
N TRP A 49 -2.93 10.99 1.80
CA TRP A 49 -4.31 10.64 2.15
C TRP A 49 -4.71 11.17 3.52
N CYS A 50 -5.79 10.64 4.08
CA CYS A 50 -6.46 11.16 5.27
C CYS A 50 -5.61 11.20 6.57
N LYS A 51 -4.36 10.72 6.59
CA LYS A 51 -3.45 10.60 7.75
C LYS A 51 -3.98 9.85 8.98
N LYS A 52 -5.26 9.46 8.95
CA LYS A 52 -5.95 8.62 9.95
C LYS A 52 -5.64 7.14 9.79
N HIS A 53 -5.19 6.73 8.61
CA HIS A 53 -4.77 5.37 8.32
C HIS A 53 -3.27 5.35 8.09
N ARG A 54 -2.63 4.33 8.64
CA ARG A 54 -1.23 4.02 8.45
C ARG A 54 -1.13 2.87 7.46
N PHE A 55 -0.37 3.10 6.42
CA PHE A 55 -0.06 2.13 5.38
C PHE A 55 1.34 1.61 5.62
N PHE A 56 1.52 0.30 5.51
CA PHE A 56 2.84 -0.32 5.53
C PHE A 56 2.85 -1.53 4.61
N ALA A 57 3.99 -1.75 3.98
CA ALA A 57 4.26 -2.92 3.15
C ALA A 57 4.83 -4.03 4.04
N TYR A 58 4.40 -5.25 3.80
CA TYR A 58 4.99 -6.47 4.35
C TYR A 58 5.07 -7.52 3.25
N GLU A 59 6.07 -8.38 3.38
CA GLU A 59 6.25 -9.50 2.48
C GLU A 59 5.41 -10.68 2.96
N GLU A 60 4.67 -11.26 2.03
CA GLU A 60 3.98 -12.53 2.20
C GLU A 60 4.37 -13.46 1.06
N ASP A 61 5.40 -14.27 1.30
CA ASP A 61 5.90 -15.28 0.37
C ASP A 61 6.42 -14.65 -0.94
N SER A 62 5.66 -14.78 -2.02
CA SER A 62 5.98 -14.24 -3.36
C SER A 62 5.23 -12.95 -3.69
N ILE A 63 4.48 -12.39 -2.73
CA ILE A 63 3.60 -11.23 -2.91
C ILE A 63 3.93 -10.19 -1.84
N ILE A 64 4.01 -8.92 -2.22
CA ILE A 64 4.16 -7.82 -1.28
C ILE A 64 2.76 -7.29 -0.96
N ARG A 65 2.34 -7.41 0.30
CA ARG A 65 1.05 -6.90 0.74
C ARG A 65 1.17 -5.54 1.42
N ILE A 66 0.19 -4.68 1.18
CA ILE A 66 0.04 -3.38 1.82
C ILE A 66 -1.10 -3.50 2.82
N ALA A 67 -0.77 -3.49 4.10
CA ALA A 67 -1.74 -3.42 5.18
C ALA A 67 -2.16 -1.97 5.45
N VAL A 68 -3.38 -1.85 5.97
CA VAL A 68 -3.96 -0.63 6.49
C VAL A 68 -4.30 -0.81 7.94
N GLU A 69 -3.79 0.08 8.77
CA GLU A 69 -4.18 0.20 10.16
C GLU A 69 -4.69 1.61 10.46
N LEU A 70 -5.49 1.75 11.50
CA LEU A 70 -5.88 3.07 12.01
C LEU A 70 -4.68 3.66 12.75
N SER A 71 -4.21 4.82 12.32
CA SER A 71 -3.10 5.54 12.96
C SER A 71 -3.46 6.07 14.35
N CYS A 72 -4.75 6.14 14.68
CA CYS A 72 -5.23 6.66 15.95
C CYS A 72 -6.45 5.86 16.42
N PRO A 73 -6.35 5.03 17.48
CA PRO A 73 -7.54 4.64 18.23
C PRO A 73 -8.11 5.93 18.80
N LYS A 74 -9.36 6.26 18.50
CA LYS A 74 -10.05 7.27 19.31
C LYS A 74 -10.03 6.72 20.73
N GLU A 75 -9.30 7.39 21.62
CA GLU A 75 -9.48 7.22 23.07
C GLU A 75 -10.98 7.39 23.33
N VAL A 76 -11.59 6.33 23.85
CA VAL A 76 -12.99 6.26 24.25
C VAL A 76 -13.23 7.04 25.53
#